data_AF-A0A562NLY5-F1
#
_entry.id   AF-A0A562NLY5-F1
#
_cell.length_a   1.000
_cell.length_b   1.000
_cell.length_c   1.000
_cell.angle_alpha   90.00
_cell.angle_beta   90.00
_cell.angle_gamma   90.00
#
_symmetry.space_group_name_H-M   'P 1'
#
loop_
_entity.id
_entity.type
_entity.pdbx_description
1 polymer ?
#
loop_
_entity_poly.entity_id
_entity_poly.type
_entity_poly.pdbx_seq_one_letter_code
_entity_poly.pdbx_strand_id
1 'polypeptide(L)'
;MAQEATGDPVITHYTHKQALEILAACRPDAIKALAERLLDDIGEVTVISNRTGLATLPYQDTVKGTAFHLGEVLVAAAHVRLCDHDMEGYGAVVGRDLEHAMAMAVTDAAIAGGHRCNVISEFLDAEQRHQEETDRERL
;
A
#
# COMPACT_ATOMS: atom_id res chain seq x y z
N MET A 1 -25.32 5.37 15.15
CA MET A 1 -24.02 5.07 15.77
C MET A 1 -23.66 3.65 15.38
N ALA A 2 -23.05 3.48 14.21
CA ALA A 2 -22.56 2.19 13.75
C ALA A 2 -21.13 2.04 14.28
N GLN A 3 -20.89 0.95 14.99
CA GLN A 3 -19.65 0.63 15.64
C GLN A 3 -18.68 0.12 14.57
N GLU A 4 -17.68 0.93 14.19
CA GLU A 4 -16.56 0.48 13.36
C GLU A 4 -15.78 -0.57 14.16
N ALA A 5 -15.82 -1.82 13.69
CA ALA A 5 -14.95 -2.86 14.20
C ALA A 5 -13.53 -2.57 13.71
N THR A 6 -12.78 -1.75 14.45
CA THR A 6 -11.37 -1.41 14.19
C THR A 6 -10.43 -2.56 14.58
N GLY A 7 -10.64 -3.72 13.99
CA GLY A 7 -9.62 -4.77 13.95
C GLY A 7 -8.98 -4.70 12.58
N ASP A 8 -7.92 -3.89 12.42
CA ASP A 8 -7.12 -3.91 11.19
C ASP A 8 -6.70 -5.36 10.93
N PRO A 9 -6.93 -5.92 9.73
CA PRO A 9 -6.51 -7.28 9.44
C PRO A 9 -5.00 -7.40 9.68
N VAL A 10 -4.62 -8.30 10.58
CA VAL A 10 -3.22 -8.58 10.89
C VAL A 10 -2.73 -9.63 9.91
N ILE A 11 -1.70 -9.30 9.15
CA ILE A 11 -0.97 -10.29 8.33
C ILE A 11 0.21 -10.70 9.19
N THR A 12 0.21 -11.96 9.65
CA THR A 12 1.27 -12.51 10.53
C THR A 12 1.50 -11.64 11.77
N HIS A 13 2.47 -10.71 11.73
CA HIS A 13 2.83 -9.77 12.80
C HIS A 13 2.76 -8.29 12.40
N TYR A 14 2.41 -7.97 11.16
CA TYR A 14 2.19 -6.61 10.70
C TYR A 14 0.70 -6.25 10.80
N THR A 15 0.40 -5.07 11.32
CA THR A 15 -0.92 -4.48 11.09
C THR A 15 -1.07 -4.17 9.60
N HIS A 16 -2.32 -4.12 9.11
CA HIS A 16 -2.62 -3.72 7.75
C HIS A 16 -1.94 -2.39 7.38
N LYS A 17 -2.04 -1.37 8.25
CA LYS A 17 -1.34 -0.10 8.08
C LYS A 17 0.18 -0.26 7.90
N GLN A 18 0.84 -1.06 8.75
CA GLN A 18 2.28 -1.28 8.65
C GLN A 18 2.66 -1.97 7.34
N ALA A 19 1.86 -2.95 6.90
CA ALA A 19 2.08 -3.59 5.61
C ALA A 19 1.99 -2.57 4.47
N LEU A 20 0.96 -1.71 4.46
CA LEU A 20 0.82 -0.66 3.43
C LEU A 20 1.97 0.35 3.45
N GLU A 21 2.48 0.73 4.62
CA GLU A 21 3.66 1.60 4.74
C GLU A 21 4.90 0.96 4.11
N ILE A 22 5.15 -0.33 4.38
CA ILE A 22 6.25 -1.09 3.79
C ILE A 22 6.09 -1.17 2.27
N LEU A 23 4.89 -1.54 1.77
CA LEU A 23 4.60 -1.68 0.35
C LEU A 23 4.71 -0.35 -0.40
N ALA A 24 4.36 0.77 0.22
CA ALA A 24 4.46 2.08 -0.41
C ALA A 24 5.92 2.52 -0.62
N ALA A 25 6.83 2.11 0.27
CA ALA A 25 8.25 2.47 0.25
C ALA A 25 9.17 1.37 -0.34
N CYS A 26 8.62 0.19 -0.67
CA CYS A 26 9.42 -0.93 -1.16
C CYS A 26 9.98 -0.69 -2.56
N ARG A 27 10.91 -1.56 -2.96
CA ARG A 27 11.50 -1.51 -4.31
C ARG A 27 10.44 -1.81 -5.38
N PRO A 28 10.26 -0.94 -6.40
CA PRO A 28 9.19 -1.10 -7.40
C PRO A 28 9.23 -2.42 -8.16
N ASP A 29 10.40 -2.90 -8.57
CA ASP A 29 10.52 -4.14 -9.33
C ASP A 29 10.14 -5.36 -8.48
N ALA A 30 10.41 -5.31 -7.17
CA ALA A 30 10.16 -6.41 -6.25
C ALA A 30 8.66 -6.62 -5.99
N ILE A 31 7.91 -5.53 -5.78
CA ILE A 31 6.46 -5.60 -5.57
C ILE A 31 5.70 -5.96 -6.85
N LYS A 32 6.17 -5.50 -8.01
CA LYS A 32 5.61 -5.91 -9.32
C LYS A 32 5.74 -7.42 -9.51
N ALA A 33 6.93 -7.98 -9.24
CA ALA A 33 7.15 -9.43 -9.29
C ALA A 33 6.35 -10.21 -8.23
N LEU A 34 6.09 -9.62 -7.05
CA LEU A 34 5.18 -10.21 -6.07
C LEU A 34 3.74 -10.26 -6.62
N ALA A 35 3.24 -9.14 -7.14
CA ALA A 35 1.89 -9.04 -7.66
C ALA A 35 1.64 -10.00 -8.84
N GLU A 36 2.59 -10.13 -9.77
CA GLU A 36 2.52 -11.12 -10.84
C GLU A 36 2.32 -12.54 -10.31
N ARG A 37 3.10 -12.93 -9.29
CA ARG A 37 2.92 -14.25 -8.66
C ARG A 37 1.57 -14.39 -7.97
N LEU A 38 1.03 -13.32 -7.38
CA LEU A 38 -0.26 -13.37 -6.68
C LEU A 38 -1.44 -13.51 -7.65
N LEU A 39 -1.33 -12.92 -8.85
CA LEU A 39 -2.36 -12.99 -9.89
C LEU A 39 -2.66 -14.45 -10.32
N ASP A 40 -1.69 -15.35 -10.22
CA ASP A 40 -1.89 -16.78 -10.51
C ASP A 40 -2.91 -17.45 -9.56
N ASP A 41 -3.09 -16.91 -8.34
CA ASP A 41 -3.88 -17.53 -7.27
C ASP A 41 -5.17 -16.78 -6.91
N ILE A 42 -5.22 -15.46 -7.13
CA ILE A 42 -6.35 -14.60 -6.71
C ILE A 42 -7.44 -14.42 -7.78
N GLY A 43 -7.23 -14.99 -8.98
CA GLY A 43 -8.21 -14.95 -10.06
C GLY A 43 -8.30 -13.60 -10.76
N GLU A 44 -9.49 -13.30 -11.32
CA GLU A 44 -9.71 -12.10 -12.12
C GLU A 44 -9.75 -10.84 -11.24
N VAL A 45 -8.99 -9.82 -11.65
CA VAL A 45 -8.91 -8.53 -10.98
C VAL A 45 -9.60 -7.46 -11.83
N THR A 46 -10.60 -6.81 -11.27
CA THR A 46 -11.23 -5.62 -11.88
C THR A 46 -10.54 -4.36 -11.37
N VAL A 47 -10.06 -3.52 -12.30
CA VAL A 47 -9.50 -2.20 -11.97
C VAL A 47 -10.64 -1.18 -11.84
N ILE A 48 -10.90 -0.69 -10.64
CA ILE A 48 -11.90 0.35 -10.36
C ILE A 48 -11.33 1.73 -10.70
N SER A 49 -10.09 2.00 -10.27
CA SER A 49 -9.39 3.24 -10.60
C SER A 49 -7.89 3.00 -10.70
N ASN A 50 -7.24 3.70 -11.64
CA ASN A 50 -5.79 3.74 -11.76
C ASN A 50 -5.39 5.09 -12.36
N ARG A 51 -4.82 5.99 -11.54
CA ARG A 51 -4.54 7.36 -11.97
C ARG A 51 -3.41 7.99 -11.18
N THR A 52 -2.75 8.98 -11.79
CA THR A 52 -1.93 9.94 -11.05
C THR A 52 -2.76 11.14 -10.62
N GLY A 53 -2.37 11.79 -9.54
CA GLY A 53 -3.02 12.98 -9.02
C GLY A 53 -2.13 13.75 -8.06
N LEU A 54 -2.60 14.91 -7.64
CA LEU A 54 -1.91 15.75 -6.65
C LEU A 54 -2.60 15.55 -5.28
N ALA A 55 -1.80 15.26 -4.26
CA ALA A 55 -2.24 15.21 -2.88
C ALA A 55 -1.80 16.49 -2.17
N THR A 56 -2.77 17.26 -1.68
CA THR A 56 -2.53 18.47 -0.89
C THR A 56 -1.85 18.11 0.43
N LEU A 57 -0.85 18.90 0.83
CA LEU A 57 -0.12 18.74 2.09
C LEU A 57 -0.65 19.74 3.13
N PRO A 58 -1.62 19.36 3.97
CA PRO A 58 -2.04 20.20 5.09
C PRO A 58 -0.94 20.24 6.15
N TYR A 59 -0.66 21.43 6.67
CA TYR A 59 0.26 21.62 7.78
C TYR A 59 -0.36 22.52 8.84
N GLN A 60 0.00 22.27 10.10
CA GLN A 60 -0.41 23.08 11.23
C GLN A 60 0.83 23.76 11.83
N ASP A 61 0.85 25.09 11.85
CA ASP A 61 1.99 25.84 12.37
C ASP A 61 2.20 25.57 13.88
N THR A 62 3.45 25.50 14.32
CA THR A 62 3.80 25.13 15.70
C THR A 62 3.70 26.28 16.71
N VAL A 63 3.46 27.51 16.26
CA VAL A 63 3.42 28.70 17.12
C VAL A 63 1.98 29.04 17.51
N LYS A 64 1.06 29.05 16.55
CA LYS A 64 -0.36 29.43 16.72
C LYS A 64 -1.33 28.30 16.42
N GLY A 65 -0.87 27.16 15.89
CA GLY A 65 -1.74 26.05 15.53
C GLY A 65 -2.62 26.33 14.30
N THR A 66 -2.23 27.27 13.45
CA THR A 66 -2.98 27.66 12.24
C THR A 66 -2.76 26.61 11.16
N ALA A 67 -3.86 26.09 10.59
CA ALA A 67 -3.80 25.20 9.45
C ALA A 67 -3.57 25.97 8.15
N PHE A 68 -2.69 25.50 7.27
CA PHE A 68 -2.48 26.01 5.92
C PHE A 68 -2.03 24.91 4.96
N HIS A 69 -2.04 25.20 3.65
CA HIS A 69 -1.56 24.29 2.62
C HIS A 69 -0.08 24.56 2.33
N LEU A 70 0.78 23.60 2.63
CA LEU A 70 2.22 23.72 2.39
C LEU A 70 2.58 23.54 0.91
N GLY A 71 1.75 22.80 0.17
CA GLY A 71 1.94 22.50 -1.24
C GLY A 71 1.20 21.24 -1.63
N GLU A 72 1.67 20.60 -2.70
CA GLU A 72 1.10 19.37 -3.23
C GLU A 72 2.21 18.39 -3.63
N VAL A 73 1.92 17.09 -3.54
CA VAL A 73 2.82 16.02 -3.99
C VAL A 73 2.13 15.18 -5.05
N LEU A 74 2.87 14.78 -6.09
CA LEU A 74 2.37 13.85 -7.10
C LEU A 74 2.25 12.45 -6.48
N VAL A 75 1.11 11.80 -6.70
CA VAL A 75 0.81 10.45 -6.21
C VAL A 75 0.25 9.61 -7.37
N ALA A 76 0.69 8.36 -7.47
CA ALA A 76 0.05 7.33 -8.27
C ALA A 76 -0.85 6.49 -7.34
N ALA A 77 -2.12 6.32 -7.70
CA ALA A 77 -3.08 5.59 -6.91
C ALA A 77 -3.87 4.58 -7.75
N ALA A 78 -4.06 3.39 -7.20
CA ALA A 78 -4.86 2.32 -7.77
C ALA A 78 -5.86 1.77 -6.74
N HIS A 79 -7.02 1.36 -7.25
CA HIS A 79 -8.07 0.70 -6.50
C HIS A 79 -8.59 -0.45 -7.36
N VAL A 80 -8.55 -1.65 -6.80
CA VAL A 80 -8.93 -2.89 -7.47
C VAL A 80 -9.96 -3.67 -6.65
N ARG A 81 -10.66 -4.58 -7.32
CA ARG A 81 -11.54 -5.56 -6.70
C ARG A 81 -11.29 -6.95 -7.28
N LEU A 82 -11.25 -7.96 -6.41
CA LEU A 82 -11.19 -9.37 -6.80
C LEU A 82 -12.61 -9.86 -7.10
N CYS A 83 -12.81 -10.42 -8.30
CA CYS A 83 -14.14 -10.81 -8.77
C CYS A 83 -14.79 -11.89 -7.89
N ASP A 84 -14.01 -12.80 -7.33
CA ASP A 84 -14.53 -14.00 -6.66
C ASP A 84 -15.00 -13.76 -5.21
N HIS A 85 -14.52 -12.69 -4.57
CA HIS A 85 -14.70 -12.50 -3.12
C HIS A 85 -15.17 -11.10 -2.70
N ASP A 86 -15.48 -10.20 -3.65
CA ASP A 86 -15.84 -8.79 -3.40
C ASP A 86 -14.81 -8.05 -2.52
N MET A 87 -13.57 -8.56 -2.50
CA MET A 87 -12.46 -7.99 -1.75
C MET A 87 -11.84 -6.88 -2.55
N GLU A 88 -11.65 -5.73 -1.91
CA GLU A 88 -11.01 -4.57 -2.52
C GLU A 88 -9.59 -4.40 -2.00
N GLY A 89 -8.75 -3.79 -2.82
CA GLY A 89 -7.40 -3.40 -2.42
C GLY A 89 -7.03 -2.04 -2.97
N TYR A 90 -6.23 -1.33 -2.19
CA TYR A 90 -5.79 0.02 -2.47
C TYR A 90 -4.27 0.12 -2.49
N GLY A 91 -3.75 0.89 -3.42
CA GLY A 91 -2.34 1.21 -3.50
C GLY A 91 -2.15 2.68 -3.80
N ALA A 92 -1.28 3.33 -3.04
CA ALA A 92 -0.93 4.73 -3.27
C ALA A 92 0.56 4.93 -2.99
N VAL A 93 1.28 5.45 -3.98
CA VAL A 93 2.72 5.71 -3.90
C VAL A 93 3.05 7.12 -4.34
N VAL A 94 4.02 7.74 -3.66
CA VAL A 94 4.53 9.05 -4.06
C VAL A 94 5.24 8.93 -5.42
N GLY A 95 4.98 9.89 -6.31
CA GLY A 95 5.48 9.90 -7.67
C GLY A 95 4.42 9.48 -8.68
N ARG A 96 4.85 8.80 -9.74
CA ARG A 96 4.04 8.52 -10.94
C ARG A 96 4.03 7.05 -11.36
N ASP A 97 4.57 6.16 -10.53
CA ASP A 97 4.62 4.73 -10.85
C ASP A 97 3.26 4.08 -10.60
N LEU A 98 2.44 4.05 -11.66
CA LEU A 98 1.11 3.42 -11.62
C LEU A 98 1.19 1.89 -11.55
N GLU A 99 2.28 1.28 -12.00
CA GLU A 99 2.46 -0.17 -11.88
C GLU A 99 2.76 -0.56 -10.44
N HIS A 100 3.56 0.23 -9.72
CA HIS A 100 3.78 0.04 -8.28
C HIS A 100 2.46 0.24 -7.52
N ALA A 101 1.72 1.32 -7.79
CA ALA A 101 0.41 1.53 -7.18
C ALA A 101 -0.54 0.34 -7.43
N MET A 102 -0.58 -0.19 -8.66
CA MET A 102 -1.39 -1.36 -9.02
C MET A 102 -0.92 -2.62 -8.28
N ALA A 103 0.39 -2.89 -8.27
CA ALA A 103 0.96 -4.04 -7.58
C ALA A 103 0.68 -4.01 -6.07
N MET A 104 0.72 -2.82 -5.47
CA MET A 104 0.32 -2.59 -4.09
C MET A 104 -1.16 -2.87 -3.88
N ALA A 105 -2.05 -2.36 -4.73
CA ALA A 105 -3.49 -2.60 -4.64
C ALA A 105 -3.86 -4.09 -4.79
N VAL A 106 -3.18 -4.81 -5.68
CA VAL A 106 -3.35 -6.26 -5.84
C VAL A 106 -2.88 -7.01 -4.61
N THR A 107 -1.72 -6.64 -4.07
CA THR A 107 -1.17 -7.26 -2.84
C THR A 107 -2.09 -7.00 -1.65
N ASP A 108 -2.66 -5.79 -1.56
CA ASP A 108 -3.61 -5.40 -0.53
C ASP A 108 -4.92 -6.20 -0.59
N ALA A 109 -5.46 -6.39 -1.80
CA ALA A 109 -6.64 -7.23 -1.98
C ALA A 109 -6.36 -8.70 -1.63
N ALA A 110 -5.15 -9.20 -1.97
CA ALA A 110 -4.72 -10.55 -1.60
C ALA A 110 -4.61 -10.72 -0.08
N ILE A 111 -4.10 -9.70 0.62
CA ILE A 111 -4.07 -9.61 2.09
C ILE A 111 -5.49 -9.72 2.65
N ALA A 112 -6.43 -8.92 2.13
CA ALA A 112 -7.82 -8.90 2.59
C ALA A 112 -8.51 -10.26 2.38
N GLY A 113 -8.23 -10.94 1.26
CA GLY A 113 -8.72 -12.29 0.98
C GLY A 113 -7.97 -13.42 1.69
N GLY A 114 -6.91 -13.13 2.45
CA GLY A 114 -6.10 -14.15 3.12
C GLY A 114 -5.31 -15.05 2.16
N HIS A 115 -5.02 -14.58 0.95
CA HIS A 115 -4.29 -15.32 -0.06
C HIS A 115 -2.79 -15.23 0.19
N ARG A 116 -2.11 -16.39 0.15
CA ARG A 116 -0.65 -16.49 0.19
C ARG A 116 0.04 -15.66 1.27
N CYS A 117 -0.55 -15.60 2.46
CA CYS A 117 -0.03 -14.85 3.60
C CYS A 117 1.45 -15.13 3.87
N ASN A 118 1.92 -16.37 3.72
CA ASN A 118 3.35 -16.71 3.92
C ASN A 118 4.29 -15.95 2.97
N VAL A 119 3.99 -15.93 1.66
CA VAL A 119 4.86 -15.28 0.68
C VAL A 119 4.80 -13.76 0.80
N ILE A 120 3.63 -13.21 1.15
CA ILE A 120 3.48 -11.78 1.44
C ILE A 120 4.28 -11.42 2.70
N SER A 121 4.23 -12.26 3.74
CA SER A 121 5.00 -12.05 4.99
C SER A 121 6.50 -12.06 4.73
N GLU A 122 7.00 -13.06 4.01
CA GLU A 122 8.42 -13.16 3.64
C GLU A 122 8.89 -11.94 2.83
N PHE A 123 8.03 -11.43 1.95
CA PHE A 123 8.30 -10.20 1.20
C PHE A 123 8.37 -8.97 2.11
N LEU A 124 7.38 -8.78 2.99
CA LEU A 124 7.36 -7.66 3.93
C LEU A 124 8.60 -7.67 4.84
N ASP A 125 9.00 -8.85 5.36
CA ASP A 125 10.21 -9.00 6.18
C ASP A 125 11.51 -8.66 5.42
N ALA A 126 11.55 -8.97 4.12
CA ALA A 126 12.70 -8.65 3.27
C ALA A 126 12.79 -7.14 2.97
N GLU A 127 11.67 -6.51 2.62
CA GLU A 127 11.63 -5.07 2.33
C GLU A 127 11.81 -4.23 3.60
N GLN A 128 11.23 -4.62 4.73
CA GLN A 128 11.43 -3.94 6.01
C GLN A 128 12.91 -3.91 6.40
N ARG A 129 13.61 -5.05 6.32
CA ARG A 129 15.07 -5.11 6.59
C ARG A 129 15.86 -4.21 5.65
N HIS A 130 15.52 -4.22 4.37
CA HIS A 130 16.20 -3.38 3.38
C HIS A 130 15.99 -1.88 3.64
N GLN A 131 14.78 -1.48 4.05
CA GLN A 131 14.45 -0.10 4.41
C GLN A 131 15.23 0.32 5.67
N GLU A 132 15.27 -0.52 6.71
CA GLU A 132 16.03 -0.25 7.94
C GLU A 132 17.55 -0.13 7.70
N GLU A 133 18.11 -0.95 6.80
CA GLU A 133 19.51 -0.85 6.39
C GLU A 133 19.77 0.46 5.65
N THR A 134 18.90 0.82 4.70
CA THR A 134 19.02 2.07 3.92
C THR A 134 18.91 3.30 4.81
N ASP A 135 18.01 3.29 5.79
CA ASP A 135 17.85 4.39 6.75
C ASP A 135 19.08 4.54 7.63
N ARG A 136 19.68 3.43 8.07
CA ARG A 136 20.91 3.44 8.86
C ARG A 136 22.10 4.00 8.09
N GLU A 137 22.19 3.77 6.79
CA GLU A 137 23.26 4.32 5.94
C GLU A 137 23.14 5.83 5.70
N ARG A 138 21.94 6.40 5.89
CA ARG A 138 21.66 7.83 5.66
C ARG A 138 21.80 8.71 6.91
N LEU A 139 22.02 8.11 8.08
CA LEU A 139 22.21 8.78 9.38
C LEU A 139 23.70 8.93 9.73
#